data_AF-A0A6G0U1L2-F1
#
_entry.id   AF-A0A6G0U1L2-F1
#
_cell.length_a   1.000
_cell.length_b   1.000
_cell.length_c   1.000
_cell.angle_alpha   90.00
_cell.angle_beta   90.00
_cell.angle_gamma   90.00
#
_symmetry.space_group_name_H-M   'P 1'
#
loop_
_entity.id
_entity.type
_entity.pdbx_description
1 polymer ?
#
loop_
_entity_poly.entity_id
_entity_poly.type
_entity_poly.pdbx_seq_one_letter_code
_entity_poly.pdbx_strand_id
1 'polypeptide(L)'
;MSLLDGQGYQRCACANANAKRQEFYAIQNFIKVYHACCQITMSQHLPVQVDIGLNLTRVSKPKLNRWNVRKADWAKYTTYMEENINRIEPIPLNYDRFTKLIKMAAGKAMPRGHRQDYIPCWSKECDKLLNEYEQTQSDVTADRLISLLDEERRQRWVKAMEEMDFSHSSRKSWDLLRKLGSAQPTRKEQGITANAVASNLFKTSNIKPTKQMIIKIKNEYKKELDNCEESSALMNDFIEEEVHLALKNVKNGKAAGVDGILPEFIKNLGPRKILNKDLDTLQNYFKNWHLNLNANKTTAVAFHLNNREANRELKLKIGGVNIANEECPRYLGIKLDRALTFRQQLETTKNKIKSRNNIISKLAGTSWGCSAGTLRTSVLSLVYSVAEYCAPVWTRSAHCNKVGVQLNAAMRIVTGTVRSTPTQWLPVLSNIGPPEIRRQIATQNIINKVKKNTELPIYNDIEHHPNKRLKSRRPVWDEDITARELQAEWRKIWLECEVRNSSLVEDPMVKVPGFNLPRALWTTLNRIRTNQGKCNYLLHKWGMVESPLCSCGQKQTIKHIAEECPSMKFSGGIEDIHTASEEGIEWMKKLDVRL
;
A
#
# COMPACT_ATOMS: atom_id res chain seq x y z
N MET A 1 4.53 35.65 -43.09
CA MET A 1 4.99 35.87 -41.70
C MET A 1 4.28 34.82 -40.84
N SER A 2 5.01 33.78 -40.41
CA SER A 2 4.74 32.81 -39.31
C SER A 2 3.28 32.31 -39.10
N LEU A 3 2.94 31.02 -39.01
CA LEU A 3 3.68 29.82 -38.58
C LEU A 3 2.71 28.62 -38.69
N LEU A 4 3.27 27.42 -38.94
CA LEU A 4 2.72 26.07 -38.69
C LEU A 4 1.85 25.40 -39.77
N ASP A 5 2.56 24.82 -40.74
CA ASP A 5 2.27 23.50 -41.28
C ASP A 5 2.47 22.41 -40.21
N GLY A 6 1.60 21.39 -40.22
CA GLY A 6 1.73 20.21 -39.38
C GLY A 6 0.55 19.26 -39.53
N GLN A 7 0.63 18.38 -40.53
CA GLN A 7 -0.30 17.32 -40.85
C GLN A 7 -0.62 16.42 -39.63
N GLY A 8 -1.87 15.95 -39.59
CA GLY A 8 -2.35 14.95 -38.64
C GLY A 8 -3.69 14.37 -39.08
N TYR A 9 -3.66 13.59 -40.16
CA TYR A 9 -4.76 12.72 -40.58
C TYR A 9 -5.06 11.69 -39.48
N GLN A 10 -6.30 11.67 -38.99
CA GLN A 10 -7.00 10.41 -38.71
C GLN A 10 -8.50 10.62 -38.81
N ARG A 11 -8.99 10.29 -40.01
CA ARG A 11 -10.40 10.03 -40.30
C ARG A 11 -10.80 8.73 -39.60
N CYS A 12 -11.97 8.72 -38.98
CA CYS A 12 -12.74 7.50 -38.84
C CYS A 12 -14.22 7.85 -39.04
N ALA A 13 -14.77 7.26 -40.09
CA ALA A 13 -16.07 7.48 -40.68
C ALA A 13 -16.75 6.10 -40.85
N CYS A 14 -17.80 5.81 -40.04
CA CYS A 14 -18.94 4.86 -40.25
C CYS A 14 -19.54 4.42 -38.92
N ALA A 15 -20.66 4.94 -38.40
CA ALA A 15 -21.98 5.34 -38.91
C ALA A 15 -22.98 4.18 -39.14
N ASN A 16 -23.98 4.13 -38.24
CA ASN A 16 -25.28 3.43 -38.26
C ASN A 16 -25.28 1.89 -38.22
N ALA A 17 -26.10 1.21 -37.42
CA ALA A 17 -27.42 1.55 -36.91
C ALA A 17 -27.66 0.98 -35.51
N ASN A 18 -28.24 1.78 -34.60
CA ASN A 18 -29.44 1.34 -33.90
C ASN A 18 -30.07 2.52 -33.16
N ALA A 19 -31.13 3.02 -33.78
CA ALA A 19 -32.13 3.83 -33.13
C ALA A 19 -32.97 2.97 -32.15
N LYS A 20 -33.56 3.65 -31.18
CA LYS A 20 -34.68 3.26 -30.30
C LYS A 20 -34.38 2.38 -29.07
N ARG A 21 -34.12 3.06 -27.96
CA ARG A 21 -35.10 3.25 -26.84
C ARG A 21 -34.45 4.11 -25.75
N GLN A 22 -34.62 5.42 -25.84
CA GLN A 22 -34.60 6.29 -24.67
C GLN A 22 -35.88 7.09 -24.71
N GLU A 23 -36.85 6.59 -23.95
CA GLU A 23 -38.01 7.36 -23.52
C GLU A 23 -37.53 8.59 -22.75
N PHE A 24 -38.19 9.70 -23.06
CA PHE A 24 -38.03 11.01 -22.48
C PHE A 24 -38.21 10.99 -20.96
N TYR A 25 -37.40 11.79 -20.25
CA TYR A 25 -37.95 12.66 -19.20
C TYR A 25 -37.25 14.02 -19.27
N ALA A 26 -38.07 15.02 -19.58
CA ALA A 26 -37.72 16.43 -19.60
C ALA A 26 -37.43 16.91 -18.17
N ILE A 27 -36.33 17.63 -17.98
CA ILE A 27 -36.13 18.45 -16.80
C ILE A 27 -36.91 19.75 -17.05
N GLN A 28 -38.12 19.84 -16.49
CA GLN A 28 -38.84 21.10 -16.34
C GLN A 28 -38.04 22.00 -15.40
N ASN A 29 -37.61 23.16 -15.91
CA ASN A 29 -37.15 24.27 -15.09
C ASN A 29 -38.32 24.75 -14.22
N PHE A 30 -38.25 24.51 -12.91
CA PHE A 30 -39.08 25.21 -11.93
C PHE A 30 -38.25 26.27 -11.23
N ILE A 31 -38.23 27.48 -11.80
CA ILE A 31 -37.90 28.69 -11.06
C ILE A 31 -39.21 29.17 -10.44
N LYS A 32 -39.37 29.03 -9.12
CA LYS A 32 -40.43 29.72 -8.37
C LYS A 32 -39.91 31.12 -8.03
N VAL A 33 -40.36 32.13 -8.76
CA VAL A 33 -40.15 33.54 -8.41
C VAL A 33 -41.23 33.92 -7.40
N TYR A 34 -40.85 34.25 -6.16
CA TYR A 34 -41.73 34.93 -5.23
C TYR A 34 -41.65 36.44 -5.49
N HIS A 35 -42.77 37.07 -5.82
CA HIS A 35 -42.90 38.51 -5.74
C HIS A 35 -43.23 38.89 -4.29
N ALA A 36 -42.37 39.66 -3.64
CA ALA A 36 -42.68 40.27 -2.36
C ALA A 36 -42.62 41.81 -2.44
N CYS A 37 -43.71 42.38 -1.92
CA CYS A 37 -44.13 43.76 -1.73
C CYS A 37 -43.09 44.89 -1.71
N CYS A 38 -43.48 45.99 -2.36
CA CYS A 38 -42.91 47.32 -2.26
C CYS A 38 -42.85 47.85 -0.82
N GLN A 39 -41.76 48.56 -0.51
CA GLN A 39 -41.72 49.91 0.10
C GLN A 39 -40.46 50.07 0.97
N ILE A 40 -39.27 50.31 0.38
CA ILE A 40 -38.23 51.21 0.93
C ILE A 40 -37.40 51.76 -0.25
N THR A 41 -37.18 53.06 -0.22
CA THR A 41 -36.52 54.02 -1.11
C THR A 41 -35.29 53.58 -1.95
N MET A 42 -35.37 53.85 -3.27
CA MET A 42 -34.32 54.35 -4.18
C MET A 42 -32.89 53.76 -4.03
N SER A 43 -32.74 52.46 -4.26
CA SER A 43 -31.46 51.83 -4.59
C SER A 43 -31.65 50.91 -5.80
N GLN A 44 -30.77 51.02 -6.82
CA GLN A 44 -30.75 50.10 -7.97
C GLN A 44 -30.05 48.75 -7.65
N HIS A 45 -29.64 48.55 -6.39
CA HIS A 45 -29.06 47.29 -5.93
C HIS A 45 -30.07 46.54 -5.07
N LEU A 46 -30.85 45.66 -5.71
CA LEU A 46 -31.62 44.64 -5.00
C LEU A 46 -30.67 43.48 -4.65
N PRO A 47 -30.49 43.11 -3.37
CA PRO A 47 -29.80 41.88 -3.03
C PRO A 47 -30.66 40.69 -3.48
N VAL A 48 -30.10 39.87 -4.37
CA VAL A 48 -30.68 38.56 -4.71
C VAL A 48 -30.09 37.53 -3.76
N GLN A 49 -30.90 37.05 -2.82
CA GLN A 49 -30.52 35.87 -2.05
C GLN A 49 -30.75 34.63 -2.93
N VAL A 50 -29.65 34.05 -3.41
CA VAL A 50 -29.67 32.77 -4.13
C VAL A 50 -29.29 31.68 -3.14
N ASP A 51 -30.26 30.84 -2.76
CA ASP A 51 -29.95 29.61 -2.06
C ASP A 51 -29.45 28.57 -3.07
N ILE A 52 -28.13 28.42 -3.19
CA ILE A 52 -27.51 27.34 -3.98
C ILE A 52 -27.45 26.10 -3.08
N GLY A 53 -28.61 25.49 -2.84
CA GLY A 53 -28.69 24.15 -2.32
C GLY A 53 -28.38 23.15 -3.42
N LEU A 54 -27.30 22.36 -3.27
CA LEU A 54 -27.07 21.15 -4.07
C LEU A 54 -28.17 20.12 -3.75
N ASN A 55 -29.35 20.27 -4.34
CA ASN A 55 -30.40 19.27 -4.23
C ASN A 55 -30.10 18.14 -5.23
N LEU A 56 -29.11 17.31 -4.88
CA LEU A 56 -28.79 16.09 -5.60
C LEU A 56 -29.94 15.11 -5.39
N THR A 57 -30.94 15.15 -6.27
CA THR A 57 -31.97 14.10 -6.31
C THR A 57 -31.25 12.77 -6.51
N ARG A 58 -31.29 11.93 -5.47
CA ARG A 58 -30.66 10.61 -5.46
C ARG A 58 -31.41 9.73 -6.45
N VAL A 59 -30.92 9.64 -7.68
CA VAL A 59 -31.49 8.75 -8.70
C VAL A 59 -31.33 7.31 -8.20
N SER A 60 -32.43 6.70 -7.75
CA SER A 60 -32.43 5.30 -7.33
C SER A 60 -32.33 4.43 -8.59
N LYS A 61 -31.12 3.94 -8.87
CA LYS A 61 -30.97 2.92 -9.91
C LYS A 61 -31.68 1.65 -9.44
N PRO A 62 -32.52 1.01 -10.27
CA PRO A 62 -33.11 -0.27 -9.92
C PRO A 62 -32.00 -1.29 -9.61
N LYS A 63 -32.22 -2.11 -8.59
CA LYS A 63 -31.28 -3.14 -8.14
C LYS A 63 -31.14 -4.20 -9.24
N LEU A 64 -30.09 -4.08 -10.07
CA LEU A 64 -29.82 -5.05 -11.14
C LEU A 64 -29.18 -6.32 -10.57
N ASN A 65 -29.75 -7.48 -10.89
CA ASN A 65 -29.20 -8.78 -10.53
C ASN A 65 -27.88 -9.03 -11.29
N ARG A 66 -26.81 -9.34 -10.54
CA ARG A 66 -25.47 -9.62 -11.07
C ARG A 66 -25.12 -11.10 -10.92
N TRP A 67 -24.31 -11.60 -11.84
CA TRP A 67 -23.75 -12.95 -11.77
C TRP A 67 -22.75 -13.04 -10.62
N ASN A 68 -22.89 -14.04 -9.75
CA ASN A 68 -21.90 -14.31 -8.71
C ASN A 68 -20.84 -15.28 -9.22
N VAL A 69 -19.91 -14.74 -10.01
CA VAL A 69 -18.82 -15.48 -10.65
C VAL A 69 -17.91 -16.22 -9.64
N ARG A 70 -17.86 -15.77 -8.37
CA ARG A 70 -17.10 -16.45 -7.31
C ARG A 70 -17.72 -17.76 -6.82
N LYS A 71 -19.03 -17.93 -7.02
CA LYS A 71 -19.77 -19.14 -6.70
C LYS A 71 -20.11 -19.96 -7.96
N ALA A 72 -19.40 -19.70 -9.05
CA ALA A 72 -19.65 -20.40 -10.31
C ALA A 72 -19.08 -21.81 -10.29
N ASP A 73 -19.89 -22.78 -10.67
CA ASP A 73 -19.47 -24.13 -11.00
C ASP A 73 -19.03 -24.16 -12.47
N TRP A 74 -17.75 -23.85 -12.69
CA TRP A 74 -17.19 -23.78 -14.04
C TRP A 74 -17.11 -25.14 -14.73
N ALA A 75 -17.05 -26.25 -13.98
CA ALA A 75 -17.08 -27.59 -14.56
C ALA A 75 -18.45 -27.84 -15.19
N LYS A 76 -19.53 -27.60 -14.44
CA LYS A 76 -20.90 -27.70 -14.95
C LYS A 76 -21.17 -26.73 -16.11
N TYR A 77 -20.65 -25.50 -16.02
CA TYR A 77 -20.74 -24.52 -17.11
C TYR A 77 -20.09 -25.07 -18.39
N THR A 78 -18.88 -25.60 -18.26
CA THR A 78 -18.07 -26.14 -19.34
C THR A 78 -18.74 -27.32 -20.02
N THR A 79 -19.14 -28.34 -19.24
CA THR A 79 -19.84 -29.52 -19.76
C THR A 79 -21.10 -29.13 -20.50
N TYR A 80 -21.90 -28.21 -19.95
CA TYR A 80 -23.10 -27.73 -20.61
C TYR A 80 -22.80 -27.00 -21.93
N MET A 81 -21.71 -26.24 -22.00
CA MET A 81 -21.29 -25.57 -23.23
C MET A 81 -20.85 -26.59 -24.29
N GLU A 82 -20.02 -27.57 -23.94
CA GLU A 82 -19.53 -28.62 -24.87
C GLU A 82 -20.66 -29.44 -25.49
N GLU A 83 -21.65 -29.82 -24.69
CA GLU A 83 -22.80 -30.63 -25.17
C GLU A 83 -23.71 -29.89 -26.14
N ASN A 84 -23.71 -28.55 -26.09
CA ASN A 84 -24.70 -27.73 -26.79
C ASN A 84 -24.11 -26.81 -27.87
N ILE A 85 -22.81 -26.50 -27.83
CA ILE A 85 -22.17 -25.58 -28.77
C ILE A 85 -22.14 -26.14 -30.19
N ASN A 86 -21.97 -27.46 -30.35
CA ASN A 86 -21.98 -28.15 -31.64
C ASN A 86 -23.32 -28.05 -32.39
N ARG A 87 -24.39 -27.60 -31.73
CA ARG A 87 -25.72 -27.40 -32.32
C ARG A 87 -25.88 -26.04 -33.00
N ILE A 88 -24.88 -25.16 -32.89
CA ILE A 88 -24.91 -23.81 -33.43
C ILE A 88 -23.76 -23.67 -34.42
N GLU A 89 -24.08 -23.49 -35.70
CA GLU A 89 -23.08 -23.23 -36.73
C GLU A 89 -22.42 -21.85 -36.52
N PRO A 90 -21.08 -21.72 -36.63
CA PRO A 90 -20.32 -20.51 -36.33
C PRO A 90 -20.42 -19.44 -37.43
N ILE A 91 -21.64 -19.01 -37.74
CA ILE A 91 -21.94 -17.93 -38.69
C ILE A 91 -22.50 -16.69 -37.97
N PRO A 92 -22.26 -15.46 -38.47
CA PRO A 92 -22.71 -14.23 -37.82
C PRO A 92 -24.22 -14.18 -37.52
N LEU A 93 -25.03 -14.80 -38.38
CA LEU A 93 -26.49 -14.88 -38.22
C LEU A 93 -26.92 -15.61 -36.93
N ASN A 94 -26.07 -16.49 -36.41
CA ASN A 94 -26.32 -17.29 -35.20
C ASN A 94 -25.78 -16.66 -33.91
N TYR A 95 -25.19 -15.45 -33.97
CA TYR A 95 -24.58 -14.80 -32.80
C TYR A 95 -25.56 -14.66 -31.62
N ASP A 96 -26.81 -14.28 -31.87
CA ASP A 96 -27.82 -14.18 -30.81
C ASP A 96 -28.16 -15.53 -30.15
N ARG A 97 -28.10 -16.63 -30.92
CA ARG A 97 -28.30 -17.99 -30.38
C ARG A 97 -27.11 -18.38 -29.51
N PHE A 98 -25.90 -18.06 -29.95
CA PHE A 98 -24.67 -18.27 -29.20
C PHE A 98 -24.64 -17.49 -27.87
N THR A 99 -24.99 -16.20 -27.88
CA THR A 99 -25.03 -15.39 -26.64
C THR A 99 -26.10 -15.88 -25.65
N LYS A 100 -27.25 -16.36 -26.15
CA LYS A 100 -28.29 -16.99 -25.32
C LYS A 100 -27.81 -18.29 -24.70
N LEU A 101 -27.09 -19.13 -25.46
CA LEU A 101 -26.51 -20.37 -24.95
C LEU A 101 -25.54 -20.10 -23.80
N ILE A 102 -24.62 -19.14 -23.96
CA ILE A 102 -23.69 -18.71 -22.90
C ILE A 102 -24.42 -18.25 -21.64
N LYS A 103 -25.46 -17.41 -21.80
CA LYS A 103 -26.26 -16.92 -20.66
C LYS A 103 -27.03 -18.04 -19.97
N MET A 104 -27.49 -19.04 -20.72
CA MET A 104 -28.18 -20.21 -20.19
C MET A 104 -27.23 -21.14 -19.42
N ALA A 105 -26.04 -21.38 -19.97
CA ALA A 105 -24.97 -22.10 -19.29
C ALA A 105 -24.60 -21.42 -17.97
N ALA A 106 -24.43 -20.09 -17.99
CA ALA A 106 -24.19 -19.31 -16.78
C ALA A 106 -25.36 -19.44 -15.80
N GLY A 107 -26.61 -19.36 -16.26
CA GLY A 107 -27.80 -19.56 -15.44
C GLY A 107 -27.83 -20.89 -14.68
N LYS A 108 -27.37 -21.97 -15.32
CA LYS A 108 -27.32 -23.32 -14.73
C LYS A 108 -26.13 -23.54 -13.79
N ALA A 109 -25.06 -22.78 -13.98
CA ALA A 109 -23.78 -22.96 -13.31
C ALA A 109 -23.51 -21.97 -12.18
N MET A 110 -24.19 -20.81 -12.14
CA MET A 110 -23.93 -19.80 -11.13
C MET A 110 -25.17 -18.99 -10.71
N PRO A 111 -25.28 -18.63 -9.43
CA PRO A 111 -26.42 -17.87 -8.93
C PRO A 111 -26.36 -16.40 -9.35
N ARG A 112 -27.55 -15.78 -9.48
CA ARG A 112 -27.74 -14.36 -9.76
C ARG A 112 -28.32 -13.67 -8.52
N GLY A 113 -27.80 -12.51 -8.14
CA GLY A 113 -28.29 -11.78 -6.96
C GLY A 113 -27.83 -10.34 -6.89
N HIS A 114 -28.29 -9.65 -5.84
CA HIS A 114 -27.93 -8.27 -5.55
C HIS A 114 -26.94 -8.20 -4.38
N ARG A 115 -25.95 -7.29 -4.47
CA ARG A 115 -25.06 -7.01 -3.35
C ARG A 115 -25.76 -6.07 -2.38
N GLN A 116 -26.09 -6.51 -1.17
CA GLN A 116 -26.57 -5.60 -0.13
C GLN A 116 -25.47 -4.58 0.23
N ASP A 117 -25.85 -3.31 0.33
CA ASP A 117 -24.97 -2.25 0.80
C ASP A 117 -24.87 -2.36 2.31
N TYR A 118 -23.77 -2.96 2.77
CA TYR A 118 -23.46 -3.10 4.19
C TYR A 118 -22.69 -1.86 4.64
N ILE A 119 -23.24 -1.12 5.59
CA ILE A 119 -22.53 -0.04 6.29
C ILE A 119 -21.77 -0.67 7.46
N PRO A 120 -20.43 -0.64 7.48
CA PRO A 120 -19.66 -1.23 8.56
C PRO A 120 -19.98 -0.59 9.91
N CYS A 121 -20.16 -1.44 10.93
CA CYS A 121 -20.44 -1.03 12.31
C CYS A 121 -21.83 -0.38 12.50
N TRP A 122 -22.73 -0.52 11.53
CA TRP A 122 -24.11 -0.08 11.66
C TRP A 122 -24.93 -1.10 12.44
N SER A 123 -25.48 -0.69 13.57
CA SER A 123 -26.31 -1.52 14.46
C SER A 123 -27.80 -1.17 14.33
N LYS A 124 -28.68 -2.01 14.89
CA LYS A 124 -30.12 -1.69 14.96
C LYS A 124 -30.40 -0.44 15.82
N GLU A 125 -29.49 -0.10 16.73
CA GLU A 125 -29.57 1.11 17.53
C GLU A 125 -29.18 2.35 16.70
N CYS A 126 -28.27 2.21 15.74
CA CYS A 126 -27.99 3.26 14.76
C CYS A 126 -29.24 3.57 13.91
N ASP A 127 -30.02 2.55 13.53
CA ASP A 127 -31.30 2.77 12.82
C ASP A 127 -32.29 3.56 13.67
N LYS A 128 -32.41 3.24 14.98
CA LYS A 128 -33.30 3.96 15.90
C LYS A 128 -32.90 5.43 16.03
N LEU A 129 -31.62 5.70 16.28
CA LEU A 129 -31.09 7.05 16.45
C LEU A 129 -31.18 7.86 15.14
N LEU A 130 -30.96 7.24 13.98
CA LEU A 130 -31.13 7.90 12.69
C LEU A 130 -32.59 8.28 12.46
N ASN A 131 -33.54 7.37 12.71
CA ASN A 131 -34.96 7.66 12.55
C ASN A 131 -35.43 8.76 13.52
N GLU A 132 -34.93 8.74 14.75
CA GLU A 132 -35.22 9.78 15.74
C GLU A 132 -34.64 11.13 15.32
N TYR A 133 -33.41 11.16 14.80
CA TYR A 133 -32.81 12.38 14.25
C TYR A 133 -33.58 12.91 13.02
N GLU A 134 -34.01 12.03 12.10
CA GLU A 134 -34.80 12.43 10.93
C GLU A 134 -36.15 13.07 11.32
N GLN A 135 -36.72 12.68 12.46
CA GLN A 135 -37.96 13.26 12.99
C GLN A 135 -37.73 14.54 13.82
N THR A 136 -36.67 14.57 14.63
CA THR A 136 -36.45 15.62 15.63
C THR A 136 -35.46 16.70 15.22
N GLN A 137 -34.58 16.41 14.26
CA GLN A 137 -33.40 17.22 13.90
C GLN A 137 -32.54 17.66 15.10
N SER A 138 -32.49 16.83 16.15
CA SER A 138 -31.73 17.12 17.37
C SER A 138 -30.23 16.82 17.20
N ASP A 139 -29.39 17.83 17.40
CA ASP A 139 -27.92 17.69 17.35
C ASP A 139 -27.40 16.67 18.39
N VAL A 140 -28.04 16.58 19.56
CA VAL A 140 -27.67 15.62 20.62
C VAL A 140 -27.84 14.17 20.14
N THR A 141 -28.91 13.89 19.40
CA THR A 141 -29.19 12.57 18.85
C THR A 141 -28.19 12.22 17.73
N ALA A 142 -27.79 13.22 16.93
CA ALA A 142 -26.74 13.06 15.91
C ALA A 142 -25.37 12.74 16.54
N ASP A 143 -24.97 13.50 17.57
CA ASP A 143 -23.73 13.27 18.30
C ASP A 143 -23.70 11.89 18.98
N ARG A 144 -24.85 11.46 19.51
CA ARG A 144 -24.99 10.12 20.09
C ARG A 144 -24.81 9.02 19.05
N LEU A 145 -25.39 9.18 17.86
CA LEU A 145 -25.21 8.25 16.74
C LEU A 145 -23.74 8.17 16.30
N ILE A 146 -23.06 9.30 16.16
CA ILE A 146 -21.64 9.35 15.79
C ILE A 146 -20.79 8.66 16.86
N SER A 147 -21.03 8.97 18.14
CA SER A 147 -20.33 8.37 19.26
C SER A 147 -20.50 6.85 19.31
N LEU A 148 -21.71 6.34 19.06
CA LEU A 148 -21.99 4.91 19.01
C LEU A 148 -21.23 4.23 17.86
N LEU A 149 -21.21 4.84 16.68
CA LEU A 149 -20.45 4.33 15.54
C LEU A 149 -18.95 4.29 15.83
N ASP A 150 -18.41 5.30 16.50
CA ASP A 150 -17.00 5.36 16.85
C ASP A 150 -16.62 4.33 17.93
N GLU A 151 -17.50 4.10 18.90
CA GLU A 151 -17.31 3.03 19.89
C GLU A 151 -17.32 1.64 19.23
N GLU A 152 -18.30 1.35 18.38
CA GLU A 152 -18.36 0.08 17.64
C GLU A 152 -17.13 -0.13 16.74
N ARG A 153 -16.67 0.93 16.05
CA ARG A 153 -15.42 0.89 15.27
C ARG A 153 -14.22 0.60 16.16
N ARG A 154 -14.14 1.22 17.32
CA ARG A 154 -13.05 1.03 18.30
C ARG A 154 -13.05 -0.40 18.82
N GLN A 155 -14.20 -0.93 19.24
CA GLN A 155 -14.33 -2.30 19.73
C GLN A 155 -13.94 -3.32 18.66
N ARG A 156 -14.43 -3.12 17.42
CA ARG A 156 -14.03 -3.96 16.29
C ARG A 156 -12.52 -3.91 16.03
N TRP A 157 -11.90 -2.75 16.18
CA TRP A 157 -10.46 -2.60 16.02
C TRP A 157 -9.70 -3.30 17.14
N VAL A 158 -10.08 -3.11 18.41
CA VAL A 158 -9.46 -3.77 19.56
C VAL A 158 -9.53 -5.29 19.39
N LYS A 159 -10.71 -5.83 19.08
CA LYS A 159 -10.89 -7.26 18.81
C LYS A 159 -9.98 -7.74 17.68
N ALA A 160 -9.86 -6.96 16.59
CA ALA A 160 -8.97 -7.30 15.49
C ALA A 160 -7.48 -7.25 15.88
N MET A 161 -7.08 -6.41 16.84
CA MET A 161 -5.70 -6.36 17.36
C MET A 161 -5.41 -7.51 18.33
N GLU A 162 -6.38 -7.91 19.15
CA GLU A 162 -6.29 -9.04 20.09
C GLU A 162 -6.24 -10.38 19.36
N GLU A 163 -7.08 -10.56 18.33
CA GLU A 163 -7.08 -11.75 17.48
C GLU A 163 -5.90 -11.79 16.47
N MET A 164 -5.09 -10.73 16.41
CA MET A 164 -3.99 -10.66 15.44
C MET A 164 -2.86 -11.60 15.84
N ASP A 165 -2.80 -12.72 15.12
CA ASP A 165 -1.75 -13.72 15.24
C ASP A 165 -1.11 -14.03 13.87
N PHE A 166 0.20 -14.26 13.88
CA PHE A 166 1.00 -14.67 12.72
C PHE A 166 1.33 -16.17 12.74
N SER A 167 1.05 -16.86 13.86
CA SER A 167 1.39 -18.26 14.09
C SER A 167 0.35 -19.20 13.49
N HIS A 168 -0.94 -18.92 13.68
CA HIS A 168 -2.05 -19.77 13.24
C HIS A 168 -2.90 -19.16 12.11
N SER A 169 -2.95 -17.82 11.98
CA SER A 169 -3.77 -17.16 10.94
C SER A 169 -3.07 -15.98 10.24
N SER A 170 -1.91 -16.25 9.63
CA SER A 170 -1.10 -15.20 8.99
C SER A 170 -1.80 -14.45 7.85
N ARG A 171 -2.72 -15.08 7.10
CA ARG A 171 -3.39 -14.46 5.93
C ARG A 171 -4.20 -13.21 6.29
N LYS A 172 -5.01 -13.26 7.35
CA LYS A 172 -5.84 -12.12 7.78
C LYS A 172 -4.98 -10.94 8.22
N SER A 173 -3.92 -11.23 8.99
CA SER A 173 -2.94 -10.27 9.48
C SER A 173 -2.19 -9.59 8.32
N TRP A 174 -1.73 -10.38 7.34
CA TRP A 174 -1.08 -9.86 6.13
C TRP A 174 -2.00 -9.04 5.24
N ASP A 175 -3.26 -9.43 5.10
CA ASP A 175 -4.25 -8.67 4.34
C ASP A 175 -4.55 -7.31 5.01
N LEU A 176 -4.62 -7.25 6.33
CA LEU A 176 -4.76 -6.00 7.06
C LEU A 176 -3.56 -5.08 6.84
N LEU A 177 -2.34 -5.59 7.02
CA LEU A 177 -1.10 -4.83 6.78
C LEU A 177 -1.05 -4.28 5.35
N ARG A 178 -1.49 -5.06 4.36
CA ARG A 178 -1.57 -4.61 2.97
C ARG A 178 -2.58 -3.49 2.77
N LYS A 179 -3.75 -3.56 3.41
CA LYS A 179 -4.77 -2.49 3.39
C LYS A 179 -4.29 -1.21 4.08
N LEU A 180 -3.53 -1.33 5.17
CA LEU A 180 -2.96 -0.19 5.88
C LEU A 180 -1.82 0.49 5.10
N GLY A 181 -1.11 -0.29 4.29
CA GLY A 181 -0.02 0.15 3.42
C GLY A 181 -0.44 0.56 2.01
N SER A 182 -1.64 0.22 1.55
CA SER A 182 -2.15 0.68 0.26
C SER A 182 -2.40 2.19 0.31
N ALA A 183 -1.79 2.94 -0.61
CA ALA A 183 -2.19 4.31 -0.86
C ALA A 183 -3.69 4.32 -1.17
N GLN A 184 -4.47 5.16 -0.48
CA GLN A 184 -5.85 5.39 -0.88
C GLN A 184 -5.81 5.87 -2.33
N PRO A 185 -6.61 5.27 -3.25
CA PRO A 185 -6.62 5.75 -4.62
C PRO A 185 -7.06 7.21 -4.57
N THR A 186 -6.18 8.11 -4.99
CA THR A 186 -6.61 9.47 -5.32
C THR A 186 -7.72 9.32 -6.34
N ARG A 187 -8.91 9.79 -6.00
CA ARG A 187 -10.05 9.81 -6.90
C ARG A 187 -9.62 10.69 -8.07
N LYS A 188 -9.16 10.08 -9.18
CA LYS A 188 -8.89 10.81 -10.41
C LYS A 188 -10.20 11.47 -10.80
N GLU A 189 -10.24 12.79 -10.79
CA GLU A 189 -11.29 13.53 -11.47
C GLU A 189 -11.38 12.97 -12.88
N GLN A 190 -12.55 12.47 -13.26
CA GLN A 190 -12.75 11.99 -14.62
C GLN A 190 -12.72 13.22 -15.52
N GLY A 191 -11.61 13.41 -16.24
CA GLY A 191 -11.47 14.50 -17.20
C GLY A 191 -12.62 14.46 -18.22
N ILE A 192 -13.22 15.62 -18.48
CA ILE A 192 -14.28 15.79 -19.48
C ILE A 192 -13.70 15.39 -20.84
N THR A 193 -14.31 14.41 -21.52
CA THR A 193 -13.84 13.96 -22.83
C THR A 193 -14.28 14.95 -23.92
N ALA A 194 -13.48 15.10 -24.97
CA ALA A 194 -13.82 15.96 -26.11
C ALA A 194 -15.20 15.60 -26.72
N ASN A 195 -15.55 14.31 -26.75
CA ASN A 195 -16.87 13.85 -27.21
C ASN A 195 -18.02 14.29 -26.30
N ALA A 196 -17.80 14.37 -24.98
CA ALA A 196 -18.80 14.90 -24.05
C ALA A 196 -19.03 16.40 -24.30
N VAL A 197 -17.96 17.18 -24.54
CA VAL A 197 -18.05 18.60 -24.89
C VAL A 197 -18.76 18.80 -26.23
N ALA A 198 -18.35 18.06 -27.27
CA ALA A 198 -18.94 18.15 -28.61
C ALA A 198 -20.42 17.76 -28.63
N SER A 199 -20.80 16.70 -27.89
CA SER A 199 -22.21 16.31 -27.76
C SER A 199 -23.04 17.37 -27.04
N ASN A 200 -22.47 18.02 -26.01
CA ASN A 200 -23.18 19.07 -25.29
C ASN A 200 -23.34 20.32 -26.17
N LEU A 201 -22.29 20.76 -26.87
CA LEU A 201 -22.35 21.87 -27.82
C LEU A 201 -23.38 21.61 -28.93
N PHE A 202 -23.44 20.39 -29.47
CA PHE A 202 -24.44 20.04 -30.47
C PHE A 202 -25.87 20.09 -29.92
N LYS A 203 -26.07 19.65 -28.67
CA LYS A 203 -27.39 19.65 -28.00
C LYS A 203 -27.85 21.04 -27.56
N THR A 204 -26.92 21.91 -27.18
CA THR A 204 -27.23 23.26 -26.67
C THR A 204 -27.17 24.34 -27.74
N SER A 205 -26.56 24.07 -28.90
CA SER A 205 -26.54 25.04 -30.00
C SER A 205 -27.88 25.11 -30.73
N ASN A 206 -28.31 26.33 -31.06
CA ASN A 206 -29.48 26.59 -31.90
C ASN A 206 -29.20 26.41 -33.40
N ILE A 207 -27.97 26.03 -33.78
CA ILE A 207 -27.52 25.91 -35.15
C ILE A 207 -27.78 24.46 -35.60
N LYS A 208 -28.95 24.23 -36.21
CA LYS A 208 -29.26 22.93 -36.82
C LYS A 208 -28.70 22.91 -38.25
N PRO A 209 -27.98 21.85 -38.67
CA PRO A 209 -27.44 21.77 -40.01
C PRO A 209 -28.59 21.76 -41.03
N THR A 210 -28.52 22.68 -42.00
CA THR A 210 -29.50 22.79 -43.08
C THR A 210 -29.48 21.52 -43.95
N LYS A 211 -30.60 21.16 -44.58
CA LYS A 211 -30.73 19.94 -45.39
C LYS A 211 -29.61 19.80 -46.44
N GLN A 212 -29.20 20.91 -47.06
CA GLN A 212 -28.08 20.95 -48.02
C GLN A 212 -26.72 20.65 -47.39
N MET A 213 -26.44 21.14 -46.17
CA MET A 213 -25.22 20.83 -45.44
C MET A 213 -25.16 19.35 -45.06
N ILE A 214 -26.28 18.78 -44.62
CA ILE A 214 -26.37 17.34 -44.32
C ILE A 214 -26.07 16.51 -45.58
N ILE A 215 -26.64 16.91 -46.73
CA ILE A 215 -26.40 16.23 -48.01
C ILE A 215 -24.94 16.38 -48.43
N LYS A 216 -24.35 17.57 -48.31
CA LYS A 216 -22.94 17.82 -48.64
C LYS A 216 -22.01 16.97 -47.77
N ILE A 217 -22.21 16.95 -46.45
CA ILE A 217 -21.44 16.12 -45.52
C ILE A 217 -21.63 14.64 -45.86
N LYS A 218 -22.85 14.18 -46.13
CA LYS A 218 -23.09 12.78 -46.55
C LYS A 218 -22.39 12.43 -47.86
N ASN A 219 -22.31 13.36 -48.81
CA ASN A 219 -21.64 13.14 -50.09
C ASN A 219 -20.11 13.16 -49.95
N GLU A 220 -19.56 14.08 -49.17
CA GLU A 220 -18.14 14.10 -48.82
C GLU A 220 -17.76 12.83 -48.08
N TYR A 221 -18.54 12.46 -47.09
CA TYR A 221 -18.42 11.22 -46.35
C TYR A 221 -18.50 9.97 -47.24
N LYS A 222 -19.39 9.98 -48.24
CA LYS A 222 -19.51 8.88 -49.19
C LYS A 222 -18.30 8.80 -50.12
N LYS A 223 -17.81 9.94 -50.62
CA LYS A 223 -16.54 10.02 -51.37
C LYS A 223 -15.34 9.54 -50.56
N GLU A 224 -15.31 9.87 -49.27
CA GLU A 224 -14.33 9.38 -48.32
C GLU A 224 -14.39 7.87 -48.16
N LEU A 225 -15.61 7.33 -48.06
CA LEU A 225 -15.85 5.90 -47.98
C LEU A 225 -15.44 5.17 -49.25
N ASP A 226 -15.78 5.72 -50.42
CA ASP A 226 -15.44 5.18 -51.74
C ASP A 226 -13.92 5.22 -52.00
N ASN A 227 -13.19 6.12 -51.34
CA ASN A 227 -11.72 6.24 -51.40
C ASN A 227 -10.99 5.38 -50.35
N CYS A 228 -11.69 4.76 -49.40
CA CYS A 228 -11.07 3.83 -48.46
C CYS A 228 -10.82 2.49 -49.16
N GLU A 229 -9.63 1.91 -48.97
CA GLU A 229 -9.32 0.57 -49.49
C GLU A 229 -10.34 -0.46 -48.95
N GLU A 230 -10.92 -1.26 -49.85
CA GLU A 230 -12.01 -2.21 -49.54
C GLU A 230 -11.60 -3.29 -48.51
N SER A 231 -10.32 -3.60 -48.38
CA SER A 231 -9.81 -4.49 -47.34
C SER A 231 -8.56 -3.91 -46.67
N SER A 232 -8.70 -3.56 -45.40
CA SER A 232 -7.55 -3.30 -44.53
C SER A 232 -7.07 -4.62 -43.91
N ALA A 233 -5.83 -4.66 -43.42
CA ALA A 233 -5.32 -5.80 -42.65
C ALA A 233 -6.19 -6.15 -41.42
N LEU A 234 -7.05 -5.23 -40.96
CA LEU A 234 -8.01 -5.45 -39.85
C LEU A 234 -9.29 -6.18 -40.28
N MET A 235 -9.53 -6.36 -41.58
CA MET A 235 -10.66 -7.12 -42.13
C MET A 235 -10.31 -8.59 -42.41
N ASN A 236 -9.05 -8.99 -42.22
CA ASN A 236 -8.65 -10.38 -42.32
C ASN A 236 -9.27 -11.22 -41.19
N ASP A 237 -9.51 -12.50 -41.45
CA ASP A 237 -9.97 -13.44 -40.43
C ASP A 237 -8.96 -13.51 -39.27
N PHE A 238 -9.48 -13.55 -38.04
CA PHE A 238 -8.64 -13.68 -36.85
C PHE A 238 -7.90 -15.02 -36.86
N ILE A 239 -6.60 -14.96 -36.64
CA ILE A 239 -5.77 -16.16 -36.52
C ILE A 239 -5.94 -16.72 -35.10
N GLU A 240 -5.88 -18.04 -34.95
CA GLU A 240 -6.02 -18.75 -33.66
C GLU A 240 -5.11 -18.17 -32.56
N GLU A 241 -3.88 -17.78 -32.92
CA GLU A 241 -2.91 -17.18 -32.00
C GLU A 241 -3.35 -15.80 -31.46
N GLU A 242 -3.98 -14.96 -32.29
CA GLU A 242 -4.50 -13.66 -31.90
C GLU A 242 -5.67 -13.80 -30.92
N VAL A 243 -6.56 -14.76 -31.19
CA VAL A 243 -7.69 -15.08 -30.31
C VAL A 243 -7.18 -15.57 -28.96
N HIS A 244 -6.18 -16.45 -28.93
CA HIS A 244 -5.57 -16.92 -27.69
C HIS A 244 -4.86 -15.80 -26.90
N LEU A 245 -4.11 -14.93 -27.58
CA LEU A 245 -3.43 -13.80 -26.96
C LEU A 245 -4.45 -12.81 -26.38
N ALA A 246 -5.53 -12.53 -27.10
CA ALA A 246 -6.63 -11.71 -26.63
C ALA A 246 -7.27 -12.33 -25.37
N LEU A 247 -7.60 -13.62 -25.39
CA LEU A 247 -8.18 -14.32 -24.23
C LEU A 247 -7.24 -14.36 -23.01
N LYS A 248 -5.92 -14.47 -23.23
CA LYS A 248 -4.91 -14.42 -22.16
C LYS A 248 -4.82 -13.02 -21.53
N ASN A 249 -4.85 -11.97 -22.35
CA ASN A 249 -4.71 -10.58 -21.92
C ASN A 249 -6.00 -9.97 -21.36
N VAL A 250 -7.16 -10.51 -21.74
CA VAL A 250 -8.46 -10.11 -21.19
C VAL A 250 -8.44 -10.31 -19.67
N LYS A 251 -8.71 -9.24 -18.91
CA LYS A 251 -8.70 -9.29 -17.45
C LYS A 251 -10.05 -9.75 -16.90
N ASN A 252 -10.02 -10.57 -15.86
CA ASN A 252 -11.25 -10.93 -15.12
C ASN A 252 -11.79 -9.70 -14.37
N GLY A 253 -13.08 -9.70 -14.06
CA GLY A 253 -13.75 -8.65 -13.30
C GLY A 253 -13.97 -7.35 -14.07
N LYS A 254 -13.91 -7.38 -15.41
CA LYS A 254 -14.28 -6.24 -16.26
C LYS A 254 -15.79 -6.23 -16.52
N ALA A 255 -16.29 -5.05 -16.91
CA ALA A 255 -17.69 -4.90 -17.28
C ALA A 255 -18.02 -5.81 -18.47
N ALA A 256 -19.25 -6.32 -18.49
CA ALA A 256 -19.75 -7.08 -19.63
C ALA A 256 -19.83 -6.18 -20.87
N GLY A 257 -19.71 -6.80 -22.05
CA GLY A 257 -20.00 -6.12 -23.31
C GLY A 257 -21.47 -5.68 -23.40
N VAL A 258 -21.82 -5.02 -24.50
CA VAL A 258 -23.22 -4.63 -24.79
C VAL A 258 -24.14 -5.85 -24.86
N ASP A 259 -23.58 -6.98 -25.27
CA ASP A 259 -24.18 -8.31 -25.28
C ASP A 259 -24.41 -8.91 -23.89
N GLY A 260 -23.86 -8.33 -22.82
CA GLY A 260 -23.97 -8.82 -21.45
C GLY A 260 -23.11 -10.06 -21.16
N ILE A 261 -22.12 -10.37 -22.01
CA ILE A 261 -21.18 -11.47 -21.79
C ILE A 261 -20.00 -10.99 -20.95
N LEU A 262 -19.67 -11.76 -19.91
CA LEU A 262 -18.52 -11.49 -19.04
C LEU A 262 -17.24 -12.14 -19.60
N PRO A 263 -16.07 -11.50 -19.42
CA PRO A 263 -14.77 -12.09 -19.77
C PRO A 263 -14.57 -13.53 -19.29
N GLU A 264 -15.05 -13.83 -18.08
CA GLU A 264 -14.94 -15.14 -17.46
C GLU A 264 -15.80 -16.20 -18.14
N PHE A 265 -16.89 -15.82 -18.82
CA PHE A 265 -17.72 -16.76 -19.56
C PHE A 265 -16.97 -17.30 -20.78
N ILE A 266 -16.21 -16.43 -21.44
CA ILE A 266 -15.44 -16.78 -22.64
C ILE A 266 -14.19 -17.59 -22.26
N LYS A 267 -13.55 -17.25 -21.13
CA LYS A 267 -12.36 -17.98 -20.64
C LYS A 267 -12.60 -19.43 -20.22
N ASN A 268 -13.84 -19.80 -19.89
CA ASN A 268 -14.21 -21.10 -19.35
C ASN A 268 -15.08 -21.92 -20.32
N LEU A 269 -14.89 -21.77 -21.64
CA LEU A 269 -15.66 -22.49 -22.69
C LEU A 269 -15.16 -23.93 -23.00
N GLY A 270 -14.59 -24.68 -22.06
CA GLY A 270 -14.09 -26.05 -22.33
C GLY A 270 -12.58 -26.19 -22.52
N PRO A 271 -12.05 -27.44 -22.55
CA PRO A 271 -10.66 -27.73 -22.30
C PRO A 271 -9.77 -27.18 -23.40
N ARG A 272 -8.82 -26.39 -22.93
CA ARG A 272 -7.52 -26.10 -23.55
C ARG A 272 -6.78 -27.41 -23.81
N LYS A 273 -7.09 -28.12 -24.89
CA LYS A 273 -6.03 -28.90 -25.54
C LYS A 273 -5.01 -27.88 -26.01
N ILE A 274 -3.74 -28.15 -25.71
CA ILE A 274 -2.57 -27.28 -25.90
C ILE A 274 -2.19 -26.48 -24.64
N LEU A 275 -1.81 -27.20 -23.57
CA LEU A 275 -0.77 -26.72 -22.64
C LEU A 275 0.64 -27.18 -23.09
N ASN A 276 0.72 -27.94 -24.20
CA ASN A 276 1.96 -28.56 -24.68
C ASN A 276 2.73 -27.72 -25.73
N LYS A 277 2.06 -26.80 -26.46
CA LYS A 277 2.74 -25.86 -27.40
C LYS A 277 3.43 -24.70 -26.67
N ASP A 278 2.97 -24.34 -25.48
CA ASP A 278 3.58 -23.29 -24.63
C ASP A 278 4.94 -23.73 -24.02
N LEU A 279 5.12 -25.04 -23.78
CA LEU A 279 6.37 -25.61 -23.26
C LEU A 279 7.41 -25.84 -24.38
N ASP A 280 6.99 -26.20 -25.58
CA ASP A 280 7.87 -26.26 -26.77
C ASP A 280 8.27 -24.86 -27.27
N THR A 281 7.39 -23.86 -27.13
CA THR A 281 7.70 -22.46 -27.43
C THR A 281 8.71 -21.88 -26.44
N LEU A 282 8.67 -22.25 -25.15
CA LEU A 282 9.68 -21.88 -24.13
C LEU A 282 11.05 -22.56 -24.36
N GLN A 283 11.08 -23.77 -24.93
CA GLN A 283 12.30 -24.49 -25.31
C GLN A 283 12.94 -23.93 -26.61
N ASN A 284 12.14 -23.50 -27.58
CA ASN A 284 12.59 -22.71 -28.74
C ASN A 284 12.97 -21.27 -28.37
N TYR A 285 12.37 -20.71 -27.31
CA TYR A 285 12.69 -19.40 -26.77
C TYR A 285 14.18 -19.37 -26.39
N PHE A 286 14.66 -20.19 -25.45
CA PHE A 286 16.07 -20.11 -25.02
C PHE A 286 17.10 -20.62 -26.04
N LYS A 287 16.72 -21.48 -26.98
CA LYS A 287 17.61 -21.90 -28.09
C LYS A 287 17.81 -20.82 -29.16
N ASN A 288 16.80 -19.99 -29.42
CA ASN A 288 16.89 -18.82 -30.32
C ASN A 288 17.45 -17.56 -29.63
N TRP A 289 17.61 -17.59 -28.31
CA TRP A 289 18.16 -16.49 -27.50
C TRP A 289 19.68 -16.37 -27.71
N HIS A 290 20.10 -16.09 -28.95
CA HIS A 290 21.23 -15.19 -29.21
C HIS A 290 20.97 -13.89 -28.43
N LEU A 291 21.23 -13.93 -27.14
CA LEU A 291 20.78 -12.98 -26.13
C LEU A 291 21.29 -11.58 -26.50
N ASN A 292 20.42 -10.80 -27.13
CA ASN A 292 20.74 -9.46 -27.56
C ASN A 292 20.69 -8.50 -26.36
N LEU A 293 21.84 -7.87 -26.09
CA LEU A 293 21.97 -6.85 -25.06
C LEU A 293 21.04 -5.67 -25.40
N ASN A 294 20.08 -5.41 -24.53
CA ASN A 294 19.16 -4.29 -24.69
C ASN A 294 19.85 -2.99 -24.25
N ALA A 295 20.40 -2.25 -25.21
CA ALA A 295 21.10 -0.98 -24.96
C ALA A 295 20.28 0.03 -24.14
N ASN A 296 18.94 0.03 -24.27
CA ASN A 296 18.06 0.93 -23.52
C ASN A 296 17.85 0.51 -22.05
N LYS A 297 18.08 -0.77 -21.73
CA LYS A 297 18.07 -1.29 -20.35
C LYS A 297 19.48 -1.36 -19.75
N THR A 298 20.51 -1.10 -20.55
CA THR A 298 21.90 -1.09 -20.11
C THR A 298 22.30 0.32 -19.70
N THR A 299 23.01 0.44 -18.59
CA THR A 299 23.56 1.70 -18.10
C THR A 299 25.05 1.52 -17.79
N ALA A 300 25.84 2.54 -18.05
CA ALA A 300 27.26 2.56 -17.76
C ALA A 300 27.54 3.35 -16.48
N VAL A 301 28.49 2.89 -15.68
CA VAL A 301 29.05 3.65 -14.55
C VAL A 301 30.50 3.26 -14.36
N ALA A 302 31.36 4.22 -13.99
CA ALA A 302 32.73 3.97 -13.57
C ALA A 302 32.83 4.06 -12.04
N PHE A 303 33.46 3.06 -11.40
CA PHE A 303 33.73 3.09 -9.97
C PHE A 303 35.17 3.55 -9.71
N HIS A 304 35.33 4.72 -9.08
CA HIS A 304 36.64 5.28 -8.76
C HIS A 304 36.55 6.31 -7.63
N LEU A 305 37.69 6.65 -7.03
CA LEU A 305 37.76 7.63 -5.95
C LEU A 305 38.14 9.04 -6.41
N ASN A 306 38.64 9.20 -7.64
CA ASN A 306 39.07 10.50 -8.17
C ASN A 306 37.89 11.47 -8.30
N ASN A 307 37.79 12.46 -7.41
CA ASN A 307 36.71 13.45 -7.44
C ASN A 307 36.74 14.37 -8.67
N ARG A 308 37.92 14.58 -9.27
CA ARG A 308 38.04 15.40 -10.50
C ARG A 308 37.35 14.77 -11.70
N GLU A 309 37.20 13.45 -11.69
CA GLU A 309 36.52 12.67 -12.74
C GLU A 309 35.08 12.31 -12.36
N ALA A 310 34.51 12.91 -11.31
CA ALA A 310 33.17 12.51 -10.84
C ALA A 310 32.07 12.63 -11.91
N ASN A 311 32.22 13.58 -12.83
CA ASN A 311 31.28 13.84 -13.93
C ASN A 311 31.77 13.27 -15.27
N ARG A 312 32.76 12.37 -15.27
CA ARG A 312 33.27 11.75 -16.49
C ARG A 312 32.24 10.81 -17.07
N GLU A 313 31.83 11.06 -18.31
CA GLU A 313 30.94 10.17 -19.07
C GLU A 313 31.74 9.14 -19.88
N LEU A 314 31.31 7.87 -19.81
CA LEU A 314 31.85 6.79 -20.63
C LEU A 314 31.15 6.80 -22.00
N LYS A 315 31.93 6.96 -23.07
CA LYS A 315 31.43 6.89 -24.46
C LYS A 315 31.34 5.43 -24.91
N LEU A 316 30.32 4.71 -24.45
CA LEU A 316 30.09 3.30 -24.80
C LEU A 316 28.95 3.16 -25.80
N LYS A 317 29.11 2.22 -26.75
CA LYS A 317 28.08 1.87 -27.74
C LYS A 317 27.80 0.37 -27.73
N ILE A 318 26.53 -0.03 -27.78
CA ILE A 318 26.08 -1.42 -28.02
C ILE A 318 25.17 -1.39 -29.25
N GLY A 319 25.52 -2.14 -30.29
CA GLY A 319 24.76 -2.17 -31.54
C GLY A 319 24.62 -0.79 -32.21
N GLY A 320 25.63 0.08 -32.08
CA GLY A 320 25.60 1.46 -32.58
C GLY A 320 24.87 2.48 -31.69
N VAL A 321 24.15 2.03 -30.65
CA VAL A 321 23.41 2.88 -29.72
C VAL A 321 24.29 3.29 -28.54
N ASN A 322 24.34 4.58 -28.21
CA ASN A 322 25.06 5.10 -27.05
C ASN A 322 24.40 4.62 -25.74
N ILE A 323 25.20 4.11 -24.80
CA ILE A 323 24.72 3.68 -23.48
C ILE A 323 24.62 4.90 -22.56
N ALA A 324 23.52 5.03 -21.83
CA ALA A 324 23.35 6.07 -20.82
C ALA A 324 24.31 5.86 -19.65
N ASN A 325 24.95 6.94 -19.20
CA ASN A 325 25.73 6.93 -17.96
C ASN A 325 24.79 7.25 -16.79
N GLU A 326 24.75 6.38 -15.78
CA GLU A 326 23.97 6.61 -14.57
C GLU A 326 24.94 6.76 -13.39
N GLU A 327 24.77 7.79 -12.57
CA GLU A 327 25.65 8.03 -11.42
C GLU A 327 25.52 6.95 -10.33
N CYS A 328 24.33 6.35 -10.21
CA CYS A 328 24.01 5.42 -9.16
C CYS A 328 23.10 4.27 -9.64
N PRO A 329 23.59 3.44 -10.57
CA PRO A 329 22.79 2.39 -11.17
C PRO A 329 22.37 1.35 -10.15
N ARG A 330 21.24 0.71 -10.44
CA ARG A 330 20.68 -0.35 -9.60
C ARG A 330 21.12 -1.71 -10.11
N TYR A 331 21.91 -2.40 -9.31
CA TYR A 331 22.29 -3.79 -9.54
C TYR A 331 21.69 -4.70 -8.47
N LEU A 332 20.91 -5.71 -8.89
CA LEU A 332 20.23 -6.66 -7.99
C LEU A 332 19.48 -5.97 -6.82
N GLY A 333 18.87 -4.81 -7.08
CA GLY A 333 18.12 -4.07 -6.06
C GLY A 333 18.96 -3.12 -5.17
N ILE A 334 20.28 -3.06 -5.38
CA ILE A 334 21.22 -2.19 -4.67
C ILE A 334 21.67 -1.06 -5.58
N LYS A 335 21.61 0.18 -5.10
CA LYS A 335 22.20 1.34 -5.76
C LYS A 335 23.70 1.42 -5.47
N LEU A 336 24.52 1.47 -6.51
CA LEU A 336 25.98 1.55 -6.41
C LEU A 336 26.44 2.95 -6.82
N ASP A 337 26.90 3.77 -5.88
CA ASP A 337 27.50 5.06 -6.20
C ASP A 337 28.96 4.92 -6.63
N ARG A 338 29.47 5.89 -7.40
CA ARG A 338 30.85 5.95 -7.91
C ARG A 338 31.93 5.52 -6.91
N ALA A 339 31.82 5.95 -5.64
CA ALA A 339 32.81 5.68 -4.59
C ALA A 339 32.41 4.50 -3.67
N LEU A 340 31.36 3.74 -4.01
CA LEU A 340 30.81 2.63 -3.24
C LEU A 340 30.64 2.98 -1.75
N THR A 341 30.07 4.16 -1.48
CA THR A 341 29.71 4.60 -0.12
C THR A 341 28.34 4.06 0.31
N PHE A 342 27.52 3.65 -0.66
CA PHE A 342 26.14 3.22 -0.52
C PHE A 342 25.21 4.26 0.10
N ARG A 343 25.61 5.55 0.11
CA ARG A 343 24.83 6.65 0.71
C ARG A 343 23.41 6.72 0.16
N GLN A 344 23.27 6.69 -1.17
CA GLN A 344 21.95 6.77 -1.83
C GLN A 344 21.11 5.51 -1.59
N GLN A 345 21.74 4.33 -1.57
CA GLN A 345 21.06 3.08 -1.21
C GLN A 345 20.51 3.16 0.21
N LEU A 346 21.32 3.59 1.18
CA LEU A 346 20.93 3.69 2.58
C LEU A 346 19.86 4.75 2.83
N GLU A 347 19.86 5.86 2.08
CA GLU A 347 18.75 6.83 2.13
C GLU A 347 17.45 6.22 1.57
N THR A 348 17.54 5.47 0.47
CA THR A 348 16.39 4.76 -0.11
C THR A 348 15.84 3.71 0.87
N THR A 349 16.72 2.94 1.51
CA THR A 349 16.37 1.93 2.52
C THR A 349 15.77 2.58 3.76
N LYS A 350 16.33 3.67 4.26
CA LYS A 350 15.76 4.49 5.35
C LYS A 350 14.33 4.92 5.03
N ASN A 351 14.08 5.45 3.84
CA ASN A 351 12.73 5.89 3.44
C ASN A 351 11.75 4.72 3.33
N LYS A 352 12.21 3.58 2.77
CA LYS A 352 11.45 2.33 2.74
C LYS A 352 11.10 1.82 4.14
N ILE A 353 12.01 1.91 5.10
CA ILE A 353 11.80 1.52 6.50
C ILE A 353 10.81 2.50 7.15
N LYS A 354 10.99 3.81 6.95
CA LYS A 354 10.09 4.86 7.47
C LYS A 354 8.64 4.61 7.04
N SER A 355 8.39 4.33 5.76
CA SER A 355 7.05 4.03 5.27
C SER A 355 6.44 2.79 5.93
N ARG A 356 7.25 1.78 6.26
CA ARG A 356 6.77 0.58 6.96
C ARG A 356 6.55 0.84 8.44
N ASN A 357 7.40 1.61 9.10
CA ASN A 357 7.18 2.08 10.47
C ASN A 357 5.83 2.81 10.58
N ASN A 358 5.46 3.62 9.58
CA ASN A 358 4.15 4.29 9.54
C ASN A 358 2.96 3.30 9.41
N ILE A 359 3.17 2.11 8.86
CA ILE A 359 2.15 1.05 8.83
C ILE A 359 2.04 0.42 10.21
N ILE A 360 3.17 0.05 10.82
CA ILE A 360 3.20 -0.58 12.15
C ILE A 360 2.70 0.38 13.24
N SER A 361 2.98 1.68 13.13
CA SER A 361 2.52 2.66 14.11
C SER A 361 0.99 2.73 14.20
N LYS A 362 0.28 2.42 13.11
CA LYS A 362 -1.19 2.31 13.11
C LYS A 362 -1.70 1.12 13.93
N LEU A 363 -0.88 0.11 14.16
CA LEU A 363 -1.20 -1.05 15.00
C LEU A 363 -0.79 -0.86 16.47
N ALA A 364 0.00 0.19 16.77
CA ALA A 364 0.74 0.29 18.02
C ALA A 364 0.18 1.31 19.02
N GLY A 365 -1.12 1.62 18.92
CA GLY A 365 -1.82 2.48 19.87
C GLY A 365 -1.58 2.06 21.32
N THR A 366 -1.49 3.03 22.24
CA THR A 366 -1.05 2.76 23.62
C THR A 366 -2.05 1.90 24.40
N SER A 367 -3.36 2.06 24.19
CA SER A 367 -4.39 1.32 24.92
C SER A 367 -5.15 0.29 24.08
N TRP A 368 -5.13 0.43 22.76
CA TRP A 368 -5.93 -0.37 21.82
C TRP A 368 -5.09 -1.11 20.78
N GLY A 369 -3.76 -0.99 20.84
CA GLY A 369 -2.85 -1.61 19.89
C GLY A 369 -2.56 -3.09 20.15
N CYS A 370 -1.87 -3.72 19.20
CA CYS A 370 -1.43 -5.11 19.28
C CYS A 370 -0.48 -5.37 20.47
N SER A 371 -0.42 -6.65 20.86
CA SER A 371 0.56 -7.15 21.84
C SER A 371 2.00 -6.92 21.37
N ALA A 372 2.95 -6.90 22.32
CA ALA A 372 4.37 -6.71 22.02
C ALA A 372 4.91 -7.81 21.10
N GLY A 373 4.47 -9.06 21.29
CA GLY A 373 4.81 -10.20 20.43
C GLY A 373 4.36 -10.00 18.99
N THR A 374 3.10 -9.63 18.77
CA THR A 374 2.56 -9.38 17.44
C THR A 374 3.27 -8.21 16.75
N LEU A 375 3.52 -7.11 17.47
CA LEU A 375 4.28 -5.97 16.95
C LEU A 375 5.72 -6.34 16.61
N ARG A 376 6.40 -7.11 17.46
CA ARG A 376 7.77 -7.59 17.22
C ARG A 376 7.83 -8.43 15.95
N THR A 377 6.95 -9.40 15.80
CA THR A 377 6.89 -10.27 14.61
C THR A 377 6.56 -9.45 13.34
N SER A 378 5.65 -8.48 13.45
CA SER A 378 5.32 -7.56 12.34
C SER A 378 6.52 -6.71 11.94
N VAL A 379 7.28 -6.18 12.92
CA VAL A 379 8.49 -5.39 12.68
C VAL A 379 9.60 -6.25 12.06
N LEU A 380 9.83 -7.46 12.56
CA LEU A 380 10.85 -8.35 11.99
C LEU A 380 10.52 -8.72 10.53
N SER A 381 9.26 -9.05 10.26
CA SER A 381 8.81 -9.51 8.94
C SER A 381 8.68 -8.39 7.90
N LEU A 382 8.21 -7.20 8.28
CA LEU A 382 8.07 -6.06 7.35
C LEU A 382 9.30 -5.16 7.30
N VAL A 383 9.82 -4.78 8.47
CA VAL A 383 10.80 -3.71 8.60
C VAL A 383 12.22 -4.27 8.48
N TYR A 384 12.56 -5.27 9.30
CA TYR A 384 13.91 -5.83 9.32
C TYR A 384 14.22 -6.63 8.04
N SER A 385 13.24 -7.32 7.45
CA SER A 385 13.44 -8.00 6.15
C SER A 385 13.96 -7.07 5.05
N VAL A 386 13.61 -5.78 5.10
CA VAL A 386 14.07 -4.77 4.14
C VAL A 386 15.36 -4.11 4.59
N ALA A 387 15.54 -3.91 5.90
CA ALA A 387 16.76 -3.34 6.45
C ALA A 387 17.96 -4.29 6.32
N GLU A 388 17.72 -5.59 6.42
CA GLU A 388 18.75 -6.64 6.38
C GLU A 388 19.01 -7.17 4.98
N TYR A 389 18.14 -6.83 4.01
CA TYR A 389 18.35 -7.17 2.62
C TYR A 389 19.67 -6.57 2.10
N CYS A 390 20.58 -7.46 1.71
CA CYS A 390 21.93 -7.12 1.25
C CYS A 390 22.75 -6.29 2.25
N ALA A 391 22.39 -6.29 3.55
CA ALA A 391 23.15 -5.59 4.58
C ALA A 391 24.65 -5.87 4.59
N PRO A 392 25.11 -7.11 4.31
CA PRO A 392 26.54 -7.40 4.23
C PRO A 392 27.32 -6.57 3.21
N VAL A 393 26.68 -6.15 2.11
CA VAL A 393 27.33 -5.36 1.04
C VAL A 393 27.73 -3.97 1.54
N TRP A 394 26.90 -3.36 2.39
CA TRP A 394 27.10 -2.00 2.88
C TRP A 394 27.41 -1.93 4.37
N THR A 395 27.73 -3.07 5.01
CA THR A 395 27.93 -3.20 6.46
C THR A 395 28.97 -2.22 7.03
N ARG A 396 30.03 -1.94 6.26
CA ARG A 396 31.14 -1.04 6.59
C ARG A 396 30.93 0.41 6.10
N SER A 397 29.73 0.76 5.64
CA SER A 397 29.42 2.13 5.22
C SER A 397 29.31 3.06 6.43
N ALA A 398 29.93 4.24 6.34
CA ALA A 398 29.78 5.31 7.33
C ALA A 398 28.32 5.84 7.43
N HIS A 399 27.45 5.47 6.49
CA HIS A 399 26.06 5.92 6.44
C HIS A 399 25.06 4.92 7.04
N CYS A 400 25.52 3.78 7.58
CA CYS A 400 24.67 2.74 8.18
C CYS A 400 23.71 3.28 9.26
N ASN A 401 24.14 4.32 10.00
CA ASN A 401 23.32 4.92 11.05
C ASN A 401 21.99 5.50 10.53
N LYS A 402 21.90 5.87 9.23
CA LYS A 402 20.63 6.31 8.63
C LYS A 402 19.53 5.25 8.74
N VAL A 403 19.90 3.98 8.57
CA VAL A 403 19.02 2.83 8.75
C VAL A 403 18.83 2.55 10.26
N GLY A 404 19.91 2.61 11.04
CA GLY A 404 19.88 2.40 12.49
C GLY A 404 18.87 3.30 13.22
N VAL A 405 18.80 4.59 12.88
CA VAL A 405 17.83 5.53 13.46
C VAL A 405 16.38 5.10 13.21
N GLN A 406 16.07 4.57 12.03
CA GLN A 406 14.72 4.10 11.72
C GLN A 406 14.40 2.74 12.36
N LEU A 407 15.41 1.88 12.55
CA LEU A 407 15.24 0.65 13.33
C LEU A 407 15.02 0.93 14.82
N ASN A 408 15.68 1.95 15.38
CA ASN A 408 15.38 2.45 16.72
C ASN A 408 13.92 2.94 16.83
N ALA A 409 13.41 3.65 15.80
CA ALA A 409 12.00 4.02 15.77
C ALA A 409 11.08 2.79 15.73
N ALA A 410 11.43 1.75 14.98
CA ALA A 410 10.67 0.49 14.93
C ALA A 410 10.65 -0.20 16.32
N MET A 411 11.79 -0.28 17.00
CA MET A 411 11.86 -0.85 18.35
C MET A 411 11.03 -0.04 19.35
N ARG A 412 11.03 1.30 19.29
CA ARG A 412 10.14 2.15 20.11
C ARG A 412 8.65 1.84 19.90
N ILE A 413 8.26 1.54 18.66
CA ILE A 413 6.88 1.12 18.35
C ILE A 413 6.54 -0.19 19.07
N VAL A 414 7.44 -1.19 19.03
CA VAL A 414 7.26 -2.47 19.73
C VAL A 414 7.17 -2.26 21.25
N THR A 415 8.05 -1.45 21.83
CA THR A 415 8.17 -1.28 23.29
C THR A 415 7.16 -0.29 23.87
N GLY A 416 6.57 0.59 23.07
CA GLY A 416 5.69 1.66 23.55
C GLY A 416 6.42 2.81 24.25
N THR A 417 7.75 2.83 24.18
CA THR A 417 8.59 3.83 24.87
C THR A 417 8.56 5.19 24.16
N VAL A 418 8.79 6.25 24.93
CA VAL A 418 8.84 7.64 24.41
C VAL A 418 10.16 7.92 23.68
N ARG A 419 10.24 9.00 22.91
CA ARG A 419 11.46 9.34 22.14
C ARG A 419 12.67 9.64 23.02
N SER A 420 12.47 10.10 24.25
CA SER A 420 13.54 10.40 25.22
C SER A 420 14.17 9.16 25.84
N THR A 421 13.58 7.96 25.67
CA THR A 421 14.17 6.71 26.19
C THR A 421 15.56 6.47 25.59
N PRO A 422 16.59 6.15 26.41
CA PRO A 422 17.93 5.81 25.94
C PRO A 422 17.91 4.69 24.90
N THR A 423 18.78 4.78 23.89
CA THR A 423 18.77 3.83 22.76
C THR A 423 19.18 2.43 23.16
N GLN A 424 19.99 2.28 24.21
CA GLN A 424 20.48 1.01 24.76
C GLN A 424 19.33 0.13 25.27
N TRP A 425 18.25 0.74 25.77
CA TRP A 425 17.06 0.02 26.25
C TRP A 425 16.21 -0.57 25.12
N LEU A 426 16.29 -0.03 23.90
CA LEU A 426 15.38 -0.44 22.83
C LEU A 426 15.60 -1.90 22.38
N PRO A 427 16.84 -2.37 22.15
CA PRO A 427 17.11 -3.77 21.84
C PRO A 427 16.63 -4.73 22.93
N VAL A 428 16.86 -4.38 24.20
CA VAL A 428 16.52 -5.19 25.37
C VAL A 428 15.01 -5.37 25.49
N LEU A 429 14.26 -4.26 25.53
CA LEU A 429 12.81 -4.31 25.71
C LEU A 429 12.08 -4.90 24.51
N SER A 430 12.55 -4.63 23.28
CA SER A 430 11.95 -5.21 22.07
C SER A 430 12.38 -6.66 21.86
N ASN A 431 13.39 -7.13 22.58
CA ASN A 431 14.10 -8.39 22.33
C ASN A 431 14.51 -8.52 20.85
N ILE A 432 15.05 -7.45 20.28
CA ILE A 432 15.62 -7.41 18.93
C ILE A 432 17.03 -6.89 19.04
N GLY A 433 18.02 -7.69 18.65
CA GLY A 433 19.44 -7.31 18.78
C GLY A 433 19.78 -5.96 18.13
N PRO A 434 20.81 -5.24 18.62
CA PRO A 434 21.21 -3.95 18.08
C PRO A 434 21.42 -3.99 16.56
N PRO A 435 20.99 -2.95 15.82
CA PRO A 435 21.10 -2.92 14.37
C PRO A 435 22.51 -3.17 13.82
N GLU A 436 23.54 -2.74 14.53
CA GLU A 436 24.93 -2.93 14.13
C GLU A 436 25.39 -4.37 14.27
N ILE A 437 25.20 -4.95 15.45
CA ILE A 437 25.50 -6.36 15.76
C ILE A 437 24.78 -7.29 14.78
N ARG A 438 23.49 -7.03 14.51
CA ARG A 438 22.72 -7.85 13.55
C ARG A 438 23.30 -7.80 12.14
N ARG A 439 23.80 -6.64 11.69
CA ARG A 439 24.47 -6.52 10.38
C ARG A 439 25.80 -7.27 10.37
N GLN A 440 26.61 -7.13 11.41
CA GLN A 440 27.88 -7.85 11.53
C GLN A 440 27.67 -9.37 11.53
N ILE A 441 26.68 -9.88 12.28
CA ILE A 441 26.33 -11.30 12.29
C ILE A 441 25.91 -11.76 10.89
N ALA A 442 25.07 -10.99 10.19
CA ALA A 442 24.67 -11.33 8.82
C ALA A 442 25.88 -11.35 7.87
N THR A 443 26.81 -10.40 8.02
CA THR A 443 28.07 -10.36 7.26
C THR A 443 28.91 -11.60 7.53
N GLN A 444 29.15 -11.92 8.80
CA GLN A 444 29.96 -13.07 9.19
C GLN A 444 29.37 -14.39 8.68
N ASN A 445 28.04 -14.52 8.72
CA ASN A 445 27.37 -15.69 8.18
C ASN A 445 27.60 -15.86 6.67
N ILE A 446 27.72 -14.76 5.91
CA ILE A 446 28.09 -14.82 4.49
C ILE A 446 29.56 -15.18 4.33
N ILE A 447 30.47 -14.56 5.07
CA ILE A 447 31.91 -14.89 5.02
C ILE A 447 32.12 -16.39 5.31
N ASN A 448 31.49 -16.90 6.37
CA ASN A 448 31.58 -18.31 6.74
C ASN A 448 31.03 -19.24 5.64
N LYS A 449 29.98 -18.83 4.91
CA LYS A 449 29.47 -19.59 3.76
C LYS A 449 30.46 -19.58 2.60
N VAL A 450 31.11 -18.45 2.35
CA VAL A 450 32.16 -18.32 1.33
C VAL A 450 33.36 -19.20 1.70
N LYS A 451 33.90 -19.08 2.92
CA LYS A 451 35.02 -19.90 3.41
C LYS A 451 34.72 -21.41 3.36
N LYS A 452 33.46 -21.82 3.53
CA LYS A 452 33.03 -23.23 3.43
C LYS A 452 32.86 -23.75 2.00
N ASN A 453 32.71 -22.88 1.00
CA ASN A 453 32.53 -23.28 -0.38
C ASN A 453 33.62 -22.66 -1.26
N THR A 454 34.70 -23.41 -1.42
CA THR A 454 35.90 -23.03 -2.17
C THR A 454 35.66 -22.87 -3.68
N GLU A 455 34.55 -23.39 -4.21
CA GLU A 455 34.18 -23.26 -5.63
C GLU A 455 33.60 -21.89 -5.97
N LEU A 456 33.24 -21.08 -4.96
CA LEU A 456 32.69 -19.75 -5.21
C LEU A 456 33.76 -18.83 -5.78
N PRO A 457 33.48 -18.06 -6.84
CA PRO A 457 34.44 -17.12 -7.41
C PRO A 457 35.01 -16.11 -6.41
N ILE A 458 34.23 -15.74 -5.40
CA ILE A 458 34.61 -14.79 -4.35
C ILE A 458 35.43 -15.41 -3.21
N TYR A 459 35.65 -16.74 -3.21
CA TYR A 459 36.43 -17.41 -2.17
C TYR A 459 37.85 -16.85 -2.08
N ASN A 460 38.54 -16.77 -3.23
CA ASN A 460 39.90 -16.25 -3.29
C ASN A 460 39.99 -14.78 -2.86
N ASP A 461 38.97 -13.96 -3.15
CA ASP A 461 38.94 -12.56 -2.73
C ASP A 461 38.84 -12.39 -1.20
N ILE A 462 38.32 -13.40 -0.49
CA ILE A 462 38.15 -13.40 0.97
C ILE A 462 39.33 -14.08 1.66
N GLU A 463 39.76 -15.25 1.17
CA GLU A 463 40.81 -16.06 1.79
C GLU A 463 42.21 -15.54 1.43
N HIS A 464 42.42 -15.15 0.17
CA HIS A 464 43.68 -14.66 -0.38
C HIS A 464 43.57 -13.18 -0.74
N HIS A 465 42.98 -12.40 0.17
CA HIS A 465 42.65 -11.01 -0.10
C HIS A 465 43.91 -10.16 -0.41
N PRO A 466 43.81 -9.18 -1.32
CA PRO A 466 44.95 -8.32 -1.64
C PRO A 466 45.33 -7.43 -0.45
N ASN A 467 46.59 -6.99 -0.44
CA ASN A 467 47.06 -6.02 0.54
C ASN A 467 46.17 -4.77 0.57
N LYS A 468 45.87 -4.30 1.77
CA LYS A 468 45.01 -3.15 1.99
C LYS A 468 45.64 -1.88 1.42
N ARG A 469 45.21 -1.50 0.21
CA ARG A 469 45.71 -0.30 -0.48
C ARG A 469 45.32 1.01 0.20
N LEU A 470 44.15 1.07 0.84
CA LEU A 470 43.59 2.30 1.44
C LEU A 470 43.34 2.13 2.93
N LYS A 471 44.08 2.89 3.76
CA LYS A 471 43.92 2.87 5.23
C LYS A 471 42.51 3.25 5.69
N SER A 472 41.84 4.14 4.97
CA SER A 472 40.49 4.66 5.30
C SER A 472 39.35 3.69 5.02
N ARG A 473 39.58 2.63 4.24
CA ARG A 473 38.56 1.60 3.97
C ARG A 473 38.71 0.47 4.98
N ARG A 474 37.60 -0.17 5.32
CA ARG A 474 37.55 -1.36 6.17
C ARG A 474 36.86 -2.45 5.36
N PRO A 475 37.59 -3.22 4.53
CA PRO A 475 36.98 -4.31 3.80
C PRO A 475 36.40 -5.37 4.76
N VAL A 476 35.57 -6.25 4.21
CA VAL A 476 34.80 -7.21 5.02
C VAL A 476 35.71 -8.27 5.65
N TRP A 477 36.89 -8.53 5.07
CA TRP A 477 37.89 -9.47 5.56
C TRP A 477 38.84 -8.90 6.64
N ASP A 478 38.72 -7.62 7.03
CA ASP A 478 39.60 -6.99 8.03
C ASP A 478 39.36 -7.47 9.48
N GLU A 479 38.30 -8.24 9.78
CA GLU A 479 37.99 -8.72 11.13
C GLU A 479 37.45 -10.15 11.10
N ASP A 480 38.09 -11.06 11.83
CA ASP A 480 37.58 -12.40 12.13
C ASP A 480 36.91 -12.37 13.52
N ILE A 481 35.69 -11.82 13.60
CA ILE A 481 34.86 -11.95 14.80
C ILE A 481 33.76 -12.97 14.51
N THR A 482 33.69 -14.03 15.31
CA THR A 482 32.68 -15.06 15.15
C THR A 482 31.28 -14.56 15.55
N ALA A 483 30.23 -15.17 15.00
CA ALA A 483 28.85 -14.80 15.34
C ALA A 483 28.52 -14.99 16.84
N ARG A 484 29.21 -15.90 17.55
CA ARG A 484 29.06 -16.09 19.00
C ARG A 484 29.69 -14.94 19.77
N GLU A 485 30.86 -14.48 19.35
CA GLU A 485 31.54 -13.32 19.96
C GLU A 485 30.72 -12.04 19.75
N LEU A 486 30.09 -11.86 18.59
CA LEU A 486 29.17 -10.73 18.32
C LEU A 486 27.91 -10.75 19.21
N GLN A 487 27.44 -11.93 19.63
CA GLN A 487 26.33 -12.04 20.59
C GLN A 487 26.80 -11.72 22.02
N ALA A 488 27.99 -12.17 22.40
CA ALA A 488 28.61 -11.80 23.67
C ALA A 488 28.90 -10.29 23.73
N GLU A 489 29.21 -9.66 22.59
CA GLU A 489 29.42 -8.22 22.47
C GLU A 489 28.17 -7.42 22.87
N TRP A 490 26.97 -7.90 22.55
CA TRP A 490 25.74 -7.24 23.02
C TRP A 490 25.63 -7.25 24.55
N ARG A 491 25.92 -8.40 25.19
CA ARG A 491 25.93 -8.49 26.65
C ARG A 491 26.96 -7.55 27.26
N LYS A 492 28.17 -7.50 26.69
CA LYS A 492 29.22 -6.59 27.11
C LYS A 492 28.78 -5.13 27.02
N ILE A 493 28.26 -4.71 25.87
CA ILE A 493 27.74 -3.34 25.66
C ILE A 493 26.63 -3.00 26.66
N TRP A 494 25.78 -3.96 27.02
CA TRP A 494 24.71 -3.76 28.00
C TRP A 494 25.24 -3.63 29.43
N LEU A 495 26.18 -4.48 29.84
CA LEU A 495 26.78 -4.44 31.18
C LEU A 495 27.64 -3.19 31.40
N GLU A 496 28.30 -2.71 30.36
CA GLU A 496 29.13 -1.49 30.40
C GLU A 496 28.29 -0.20 30.28
N CYS A 497 26.98 -0.28 29.98
CA CYS A 497 26.18 0.92 29.77
C CYS A 497 25.64 1.50 31.08
N GLU A 498 25.93 2.80 31.31
CA GLU A 498 25.47 3.56 32.47
C GLU A 498 24.04 4.11 32.28
N VAL A 499 23.13 3.30 31.72
CA VAL A 499 21.72 3.70 31.62
C VAL A 499 20.97 3.33 32.89
N ARG A 500 20.07 4.23 33.30
CA ARG A 500 19.28 4.02 34.51
C ARG A 500 18.52 2.69 34.47
N ASN A 501 18.55 1.99 35.60
CA ASN A 501 17.92 0.69 35.83
C ASN A 501 18.45 -0.45 34.95
N SER A 502 19.64 -0.32 34.35
CA SER A 502 20.25 -1.39 33.54
C SER A 502 20.46 -2.69 34.34
N SER A 503 20.73 -2.56 35.65
CA SER A 503 20.87 -3.67 36.60
C SER A 503 19.63 -4.56 36.72
N LEU A 504 18.44 -4.09 36.31
CA LEU A 504 17.23 -4.91 36.29
C LEU A 504 17.29 -6.07 35.28
N VAL A 505 18.21 -6.02 34.31
CA VAL A 505 18.32 -7.02 33.25
C VAL A 505 19.75 -7.55 33.21
N GLU A 506 19.91 -8.79 33.63
CA GLU A 506 21.20 -9.50 33.56
C GLU A 506 21.55 -9.90 32.12
N ASP A 507 20.59 -10.51 31.41
CA ASP A 507 20.78 -11.00 30.04
C ASP A 507 19.89 -10.24 29.05
N PRO A 508 20.45 -9.33 28.23
CA PRO A 508 19.67 -8.57 27.25
C PRO A 508 19.09 -9.43 26.11
N MET A 509 19.55 -10.68 25.97
CA MET A 509 19.07 -11.61 24.94
C MET A 509 17.77 -12.31 25.36
N VAL A 510 17.45 -12.33 26.66
CA VAL A 510 16.22 -12.93 27.18
C VAL A 510 15.09 -11.90 27.12
N LYS A 511 13.86 -12.36 26.85
CA LYS A 511 12.70 -11.48 26.90
C LYS A 511 12.46 -11.04 28.34
N VAL A 512 12.40 -9.74 28.55
CA VAL A 512 12.03 -9.18 29.85
C VAL A 512 10.60 -9.60 30.25
N PRO A 513 10.30 -9.68 31.55
CA PRO A 513 8.96 -10.04 32.03
C PRO A 513 7.86 -9.10 31.48
N GLY A 514 6.62 -9.59 31.46
CA GLY A 514 5.47 -8.81 30.98
C GLY A 514 5.34 -8.67 29.47
N PHE A 515 6.15 -9.38 28.67
CA PHE A 515 6.12 -9.31 27.19
C PHE A 515 4.76 -9.71 26.58
N ASN A 516 3.98 -10.53 27.28
CA ASN A 516 2.64 -10.97 26.87
C ASN A 516 1.51 -10.13 27.49
N LEU A 517 1.83 -9.10 28.27
CA LEU A 517 0.81 -8.23 28.87
C LEU A 517 0.02 -7.47 27.80
N PRO A 518 -1.23 -7.08 28.11
CA PRO A 518 -1.98 -6.13 27.31
C PRO A 518 -1.17 -4.87 27.00
N ARG A 519 -1.39 -4.30 25.81
CA ARG A 519 -0.58 -3.21 25.26
C ARG A 519 -0.41 -2.01 26.20
N ALA A 520 -1.48 -1.65 26.93
CA ALA A 520 -1.45 -0.58 27.92
C ALA A 520 -0.43 -0.86 29.03
N LEU A 521 -0.55 -2.03 29.66
CA LEU A 521 0.33 -2.46 30.76
C LEU A 521 1.77 -2.64 30.30
N TRP A 522 1.99 -3.26 29.13
CA TRP A 522 3.32 -3.38 28.54
C TRP A 522 3.99 -2.02 28.31
N THR A 523 3.21 -1.03 27.84
CA THR A 523 3.73 0.32 27.61
C THR A 523 4.07 1.02 28.91
N THR A 524 3.17 0.97 29.91
CA THR A 524 3.38 1.53 31.26
C THR A 524 4.63 0.93 31.89
N LEU A 525 4.73 -0.39 31.92
CA LEU A 525 5.86 -1.14 32.49
C LEU A 525 7.19 -0.71 31.88
N ASN A 526 7.27 -0.61 30.56
CA ASN A 526 8.50 -0.19 29.88
C ASN A 526 8.89 1.26 30.13
N ARG A 527 7.91 2.14 30.33
CA ARG A 527 8.17 3.54 30.69
C ARG A 527 8.69 3.67 32.12
N ILE A 528 8.20 2.81 33.03
CA ILE A 528 8.71 2.68 34.39
C ILE A 528 10.15 2.14 34.38
N ARG A 529 10.41 1.01 33.71
CA ARG A 529 11.75 0.40 33.58
C ARG A 529 12.80 1.41 33.12
N THR A 530 12.45 2.20 32.11
CA THR A 530 13.39 3.17 31.51
C THR A 530 13.42 4.51 32.23
N ASN A 531 12.56 4.72 33.23
CA ASN A 531 12.33 5.99 33.91
C ASN A 531 12.01 7.14 32.91
N GLN A 532 11.30 6.82 31.83
CA GLN A 532 10.97 7.73 30.72
C GLN A 532 9.55 7.46 30.25
N GLY A 533 8.64 8.42 30.43
CA GLY A 533 7.22 8.28 30.09
C GLY A 533 6.48 9.61 30.07
N LYS A 534 5.15 9.58 30.00
CA LYS A 534 4.29 10.76 30.01
C LYS A 534 4.00 11.20 31.44
N CYS A 535 5.04 11.67 32.14
CA CYS A 535 4.90 12.33 33.44
C CYS A 535 4.89 13.85 33.27
N ASN A 536 4.33 14.60 34.23
CA ASN A 536 4.20 16.06 34.13
C ASN A 536 5.55 16.75 33.86
N TYR A 537 6.65 16.25 34.43
CA TYR A 537 7.97 16.79 34.11
C TYR A 537 8.30 16.76 32.61
N LEU A 538 8.10 15.61 31.95
CA LEU A 538 8.40 15.47 30.52
C LEU A 538 7.35 16.16 29.66
N LEU A 539 6.08 16.10 30.04
CA LEU A 539 4.99 16.81 29.35
C LEU A 539 5.19 18.34 29.40
N HIS A 540 5.60 18.88 30.54
CA HIS A 540 5.92 20.31 30.70
C HIS A 540 7.12 20.70 29.82
N LYS A 541 8.17 19.86 29.81
CA LYS A 541 9.32 20.04 28.92
C LYS A 541 8.92 20.01 27.43
N TRP A 542 7.81 19.36 27.09
CA TRP A 542 7.25 19.33 25.74
C TRP A 542 6.17 20.39 25.48
N GLY A 543 5.86 21.26 26.45
CA GLY A 543 4.84 22.29 26.33
C GLY A 543 3.41 21.78 26.30
N MET A 544 3.14 20.57 26.84
CA MET A 544 1.81 19.95 26.85
C MET A 544 1.02 20.19 28.15
N VAL A 545 1.69 20.64 29.21
CA VAL A 545 1.09 20.97 30.51
C VAL A 545 1.80 22.21 31.08
N GLU A 546 1.09 22.97 31.90
CA GLU A 546 1.58 24.23 32.47
C GLU A 546 2.57 24.05 33.63
N SER A 547 2.51 22.91 34.34
CA SER A 547 3.34 22.66 35.52
C SER A 547 4.01 21.28 35.47
N PRO A 548 5.30 21.15 35.89
CA PRO A 548 5.99 19.88 36.01
C PRO A 548 5.70 19.13 37.33
N LEU A 549 4.86 19.68 38.20
CA LEU A 549 4.64 19.20 39.56
C LEU A 549 3.56 18.11 39.63
N CYS A 550 3.65 17.29 40.68
CA CYS A 550 2.65 16.33 41.11
C CYS A 550 1.65 17.01 42.06
N SER A 551 0.52 16.36 42.33
CA SER A 551 -0.46 16.83 43.33
C SER A 551 0.13 16.96 44.75
N CYS A 552 1.18 16.21 45.07
CA CYS A 552 1.92 16.34 46.32
C CYS A 552 2.95 17.50 46.35
N GLY A 553 3.00 18.34 45.31
CA GLY A 553 3.89 19.50 45.21
C GLY A 553 5.32 19.20 44.74
N GLN A 554 5.73 17.94 44.66
CA GLN A 554 7.06 17.54 44.16
C GLN A 554 7.08 17.39 42.63
N LYS A 555 8.27 17.44 42.03
CA LYS A 555 8.45 17.26 40.58
C LYS A 555 8.03 15.85 40.15
N GLN A 556 7.02 15.75 39.28
CA GLN A 556 6.47 14.46 38.88
C GLN A 556 7.36 13.79 37.83
N THR A 557 8.33 13.00 38.28
CA THR A 557 9.10 12.08 37.44
C THR A 557 8.53 10.66 37.50
N ILE A 558 8.96 9.77 36.61
CA ILE A 558 8.54 8.35 36.65
C ILE A 558 9.01 7.70 37.95
N LYS A 559 10.27 7.94 38.35
CA LYS A 559 10.81 7.57 39.66
C LYS A 559 9.94 8.06 40.80
N HIS A 560 9.53 9.33 40.75
CA HIS A 560 8.67 9.89 41.78
C HIS A 560 7.34 9.13 41.88
N ILE A 561 6.67 8.89 40.75
CA ILE A 561 5.40 8.15 40.72
C ILE A 561 5.57 6.72 41.27
N ALA A 562 6.63 6.02 40.88
CA ALA A 562 6.84 4.62 41.24
C ALA A 562 7.38 4.41 42.66
N GLU A 563 8.24 5.28 43.17
CA GLU A 563 9.05 5.02 44.37
C GLU A 563 8.86 6.04 45.50
N GLU A 564 8.49 7.29 45.20
CA GLU A 564 8.60 8.40 46.17
C GLU A 564 7.25 9.03 46.53
N CYS A 565 6.27 9.00 45.63
CA CYS A 565 5.01 9.71 45.78
C CYS A 565 4.16 9.12 46.92
N PRO A 566 3.80 9.92 47.95
CA PRO A 566 3.05 9.40 49.09
C PRO A 566 1.72 8.73 48.72
N SER A 567 1.07 9.19 47.64
CA SER A 567 -0.23 8.70 47.19
C SER A 567 -0.17 7.67 46.07
N MET A 568 0.96 7.55 45.36
CA MET A 568 1.06 6.69 44.16
C MET A 568 2.17 5.64 44.22
N LYS A 569 3.13 5.73 45.16
CA LYS A 569 4.27 4.81 45.20
C LYS A 569 3.80 3.35 45.30
N PHE A 570 4.57 2.47 44.67
CA PHE A 570 4.39 1.03 44.84
C PHE A 570 5.26 0.53 45.98
N SER A 571 4.70 -0.29 46.88
CA SER A 571 5.39 -0.80 48.07
C SER A 571 6.49 -1.81 47.75
N GLY A 572 6.33 -2.63 46.70
CA GLY A 572 7.30 -3.65 46.30
C GLY A 572 8.54 -3.12 45.57
N GLY A 573 8.60 -1.81 45.29
CA GLY A 573 9.73 -1.19 44.59
C GLY A 573 9.84 -1.56 43.10
N ILE A 574 10.89 -1.05 42.46
CA ILE A 574 11.08 -1.17 41.01
C ILE A 574 11.41 -2.59 40.54
N GLU A 575 12.09 -3.39 41.37
CA GLU A 575 12.44 -4.78 41.07
C GLU A 575 11.20 -5.66 40.96
N ASP A 576 10.24 -5.50 41.87
CA ASP A 576 8.99 -6.24 41.83
C ASP A 576 8.06 -5.75 40.69
N ILE A 577 8.06 -4.45 40.38
CA ILE A 577 7.41 -3.97 39.15
C ILE A 577 8.05 -4.60 37.91
N HIS A 578 9.38 -4.75 37.89
CA HIS A 578 10.10 -5.32 36.76
C HIS A 578 9.73 -6.78 36.50
N THR A 579 9.52 -7.60 37.54
CA THR A 579 9.10 -9.00 37.41
C THR A 579 7.67 -9.13 36.88
N ALA A 580 6.92 -8.03 36.82
CA ALA A 580 5.50 -7.99 36.49
C ALA A 580 4.68 -8.88 37.44
N SER A 581 4.93 -8.75 38.75
CA SER A 581 4.14 -9.38 39.81
C SER A 581 2.65 -9.02 39.71
N GLU A 582 1.78 -9.85 40.27
CA GLU A 582 0.34 -9.59 40.27
C GLU A 582 0.00 -8.26 40.96
N GLU A 583 0.64 -7.98 42.09
CA GLU A 583 0.52 -6.71 42.83
C GLU A 583 0.99 -5.52 41.98
N GLY A 584 2.13 -5.64 41.30
CA GLY A 584 2.64 -4.59 40.42
C GLY A 584 1.73 -4.33 39.21
N ILE A 585 1.13 -5.38 38.65
CA ILE A 585 0.14 -5.27 37.57
C ILE A 585 -1.14 -4.58 38.06
N GLU A 586 -1.65 -4.97 39.23
CA GLU A 586 -2.84 -4.36 39.80
C GLU A 586 -2.62 -2.88 40.14
N TRP A 587 -1.45 -2.56 40.70
CA TRP A 587 -1.03 -1.18 40.92
C TRP A 587 -0.99 -0.38 39.62
N MET A 588 -0.39 -0.91 38.55
CA MET A 588 -0.37 -0.24 37.24
C MET A 588 -1.76 0.00 36.64
N LYS A 589 -2.74 -0.86 36.93
CA LYS A 589 -4.13 -0.68 36.49
C LYS A 589 -4.85 0.44 37.27
N LYS A 590 -4.50 0.62 38.55
CA LYS A 590 -5.09 1.63 39.45
C LYS A 590 -4.43 3.01 39.35
N LEU A 591 -3.35 3.16 38.57
CA LEU A 591 -2.71 4.45 38.35
C LEU A 591 -3.65 5.43 37.64
N ASP A 592 -3.95 6.55 38.30
CA ASP A 592 -4.70 7.66 37.70
C ASP A 592 -3.94 8.37 36.58
N VAL A 593 -2.62 8.18 36.52
CA VAL A 593 -1.75 8.78 35.49
C VAL A 593 -1.46 7.76 34.40
N ARG A 594 -1.84 8.09 33.16
CA ARG A 594 -1.49 7.29 31.97
C ARG A 594 -0.04 7.56 31.55
N LEU A 595 0.88 6.79 32.12
CA LEU A 595 2.31 6.84 31.86
C LEU A 595 2.66 6.60 30.39
#